data_AF-A0A2S8NR37-F1
#
_entry.id   AF-A0A2S8NR37-F1
#
_cell.length_a   1.000
_cell.length_b   1.000
_cell.length_c   1.000
_cell.angle_alpha   90.00
_cell.angle_beta   90.00
_cell.angle_gamma   90.00
#
_symmetry.space_group_name_H-M   'P 1'
#
loop_
_entity.id
_entity.type
_entity.pdbx_description
1 polymer ?
#
loop_
_entity_poly.entity_id
_entity_poly.type
_entity_poly.pdbx_seq_one_letter_code
_entity_poly.pdbx_strand_id
1 'polypeptide(L)'
;MWRIVNMKMISFCNKKGGVGKTTLCKNVAYKLSLNGAKILLIDLDPQATLTLNLVNNVYNKNKTIKSVLTESELIKIVQLIQSTKYKNIDIIVGGEQLNKVSAILNLNYSNEKDQHLIEDTLYMENEKTFDGYD
;
A
#
# COMPACT_ATOMS: atom_id res chain seq x y z
N MET A 1 24.22 2.26 -4.07
CA MET A 1 23.74 2.91 -5.31
C MET A 1 22.46 3.64 -4.93
N TRP A 2 22.34 4.96 -5.12
CA TRP A 2 21.08 5.66 -4.81
C TRP A 2 20.05 5.33 -5.90
N ARG A 3 18.86 4.88 -5.50
CA ARG A 3 17.78 4.49 -6.41
C ARG A 3 17.13 5.75 -7.00
N ILE A 4 17.02 5.81 -8.33
CA ILE A 4 16.19 6.81 -9.01
C ILE A 4 14.77 6.25 -9.01
N VAL A 5 13.93 6.73 -8.09
CA VAL A 5 12.49 6.46 -8.02
C VAL A 5 11.79 7.65 -8.66
N ASN A 6 10.95 7.43 -9.69
CA ASN A 6 10.16 8.51 -10.28
C ASN A 6 8.97 8.90 -9.39
N MET A 7 8.36 7.91 -8.72
CA MET A 7 7.21 8.10 -7.83
C MET A 7 7.64 8.62 -6.44
N LYS A 8 6.92 9.60 -5.89
CA LYS A 8 7.12 10.07 -4.51
C LYS A 8 6.36 9.20 -3.51
N MET A 9 7.08 8.48 -2.65
CA MET A 9 6.49 7.70 -1.56
C MET A 9 6.36 8.53 -0.27
N ILE A 10 5.15 8.61 0.28
CA ILE A 10 4.86 9.29 1.55
C ILE A 10 4.22 8.28 2.51
N SER A 11 4.79 8.15 3.71
CA SER A 11 4.29 7.22 4.73
C SER A 11 3.72 7.96 5.94
N PHE A 12 2.53 7.55 6.38
CA PHE A 12 1.84 8.13 7.53
C PHE A 12 1.86 7.14 8.71
N CYS A 13 2.96 7.13 9.47
CA CYS A 13 3.20 6.14 10.54
C CYS A 13 3.24 6.76 11.94
N ASN A 14 2.59 6.12 12.92
CA ASN A 14 2.64 6.46 14.34
C ASN A 14 2.08 5.29 15.17
N LYS A 15 2.77 4.91 16.26
CA LYS A 15 2.37 3.82 17.17
C LYS A 15 1.09 4.11 17.96
N LYS A 16 0.71 5.39 18.15
CA LYS A 16 -0.49 5.78 18.90
C LYS A 16 -1.75 5.79 18.02
N GLY A 17 -2.83 5.19 18.50
CA GLY A 17 -4.16 5.27 17.89
C GLY A 17 -4.79 6.66 18.00
N GLY A 18 -5.70 7.02 17.09
CA GLY A 18 -6.48 8.27 17.17
C GLY A 18 -5.72 9.57 16.90
N VAL A 19 -4.47 9.53 16.44
CA VAL A 19 -3.64 10.73 16.17
C VAL A 19 -3.84 11.34 14.78
N GLY A 20 -4.87 10.91 14.05
CA GLY A 20 -5.23 11.52 12.75
C GLY A 20 -4.47 11.00 11.53
N LYS A 21 -3.65 9.95 11.62
CA LYS A 21 -2.90 9.38 10.46
C LYS A 21 -3.77 9.11 9.24
N THR A 22 -4.83 8.33 9.42
CA THR A 22 -5.76 7.94 8.34
C THR A 22 -6.47 9.15 7.76
N THR A 23 -6.90 10.08 8.62
CA THR A 23 -7.53 11.33 8.22
C THR A 23 -6.59 12.19 7.39
N LEU A 24 -5.34 12.33 7.84
CA LEU A 24 -4.32 13.12 7.14
C LEU A 24 -3.95 12.47 5.81
N CYS A 25 -3.68 11.16 5.80
CA CYS A 25 -3.39 10.38 4.59
C CYS A 25 -4.48 10.57 3.53
N LYS A 26 -5.76 10.38 3.92
CA LYS A 26 -6.91 10.58 3.05
C LYS A 26 -6.98 12.00 2.48
N ASN A 27 -6.84 13.01 3.34
CA ASN A 27 -7.00 14.40 2.92
C ASN A 27 -5.83 14.89 2.06
N VAL A 28 -4.60 14.44 2.35
CA VAL A 28 -3.43 14.73 1.50
C VAL A 28 -3.61 14.11 0.13
N ALA A 29 -3.96 12.81 0.06
CA ALA A 29 -4.23 12.13 -1.20
C ALA A 29 -5.33 12.82 -2.01
N TYR A 30 -6.44 13.18 -1.36
CA TYR A 30 -7.54 13.90 -2.00
C TYR A 30 -7.12 15.28 -2.51
N LYS A 31 -6.36 16.05 -1.72
CA LYS A 31 -5.90 17.37 -2.15
C LYS A 31 -4.92 17.28 -3.33
N LEU A 32 -4.03 16.30 -3.34
CA LEU A 32 -3.10 16.07 -4.44
C LEU A 32 -3.83 15.60 -5.70
N SER A 33 -4.85 14.74 -5.57
CA SER A 33 -5.63 14.26 -6.72
C SER A 33 -6.43 15.38 -7.39
N LEU A 34 -6.94 16.34 -6.61
CA LEU A 34 -7.56 17.57 -7.13
C LEU A 34 -6.57 18.45 -7.92
N ASN A 35 -5.28 18.35 -7.65
CA ASN A 35 -4.23 19.04 -8.40
C ASN A 35 -3.74 18.22 -9.61
N GLY A 36 -4.39 17.11 -9.93
CA GLY A 36 -4.11 16.28 -11.12
C GLY A 36 -3.21 15.07 -10.87
N ALA A 37 -2.65 14.91 -9.68
CA ALA A 37 -1.79 13.77 -9.37
C ALA A 37 -2.57 12.45 -9.35
N LYS A 38 -1.98 11.40 -9.91
CA LYS A 38 -2.46 10.02 -9.74
C LYS A 38 -1.89 9.45 -8.46
N ILE A 39 -2.77 9.05 -7.54
CA ILE A 39 -2.38 8.56 -6.22
C ILE A 39 -2.72 7.07 -6.09
N LEU A 40 -1.74 6.30 -5.63
CA LEU A 40 -1.96 4.94 -5.13
C LEU A 40 -1.86 4.95 -3.60
N LEU A 41 -2.97 4.68 -2.93
CA LEU A 41 -2.98 4.44 -1.49
C LEU A 41 -2.70 2.97 -1.18
N ILE A 42 -1.89 2.70 -0.17
CA ILE A 42 -1.65 1.35 0.33
C ILE A 42 -2.05 1.32 1.80
N ASP A 43 -3.18 0.68 2.11
CA ASP A 43 -3.69 0.58 3.47
C ASP A 43 -3.09 -0.63 4.19
N LEU A 44 -2.05 -0.36 4.99
CA LEU A 44 -1.33 -1.37 5.76
C LEU A 44 -1.90 -1.56 7.19
N ASP A 45 -3.13 -1.11 7.44
CA ASP A 45 -3.80 -1.25 8.73
C ASP A 45 -4.80 -2.42 8.71
N PRO A 46 -4.67 -3.41 9.62
CA PRO A 46 -5.67 -4.48 9.77
C PRO A 46 -7.10 -3.99 10.02
N GLN A 47 -7.26 -2.78 10.59
CA GLN A 47 -8.58 -2.15 10.82
C GLN A 47 -9.20 -1.59 9.54
N ALA A 48 -8.43 -1.48 8.45
CA ALA A 48 -8.89 -1.05 7.12
C ALA A 48 -9.69 0.26 7.12
N THR A 49 -9.42 1.17 8.06
CA THR A 49 -10.22 2.40 8.20
C THR A 49 -10.07 3.29 6.97
N LEU A 50 -8.87 3.36 6.37
CA LEU A 50 -8.65 4.12 5.14
C LEU A 50 -9.47 3.51 3.99
N THR A 51 -9.35 2.19 3.81
CA THR A 51 -10.11 1.41 2.83
C THR A 51 -11.61 1.69 2.92
N LEU A 52 -12.22 1.44 4.08
CA LEU A 52 -13.66 1.56 4.29
C LEU A 52 -14.20 2.99 4.06
N ASN A 53 -13.36 4.00 4.23
CA ASN A 53 -13.73 5.40 3.96
C ASN A 53 -13.72 5.76 2.46
N LEU A 54 -12.98 5.00 1.64
CA LEU A 54 -12.63 5.39 0.28
C LEU A 54 -13.26 4.50 -0.81
N VAL A 55 -13.35 3.21 -0.57
CA VAL A 55 -13.91 2.27 -1.54
C VAL A 55 -15.43 2.35 -1.59
N ASN A 56 -16.01 1.98 -2.72
CA ASN A 56 -17.46 1.77 -2.83
C ASN A 56 -17.87 0.50 -2.05
N ASN A 57 -19.18 0.34 -1.79
CA ASN A 57 -19.71 -0.81 -1.02
C ASN A 57 -19.35 -2.19 -1.59
N VAL A 58 -18.86 -2.26 -2.84
CA VAL A 58 -18.40 -3.48 -3.49
C VAL A 58 -16.91 -3.34 -3.81
N TYR A 59 -16.06 -4.01 -3.01
CA TYR A 59 -14.63 -4.16 -3.24
C TYR A 59 -14.18 -5.57 -2.82
N ASN A 60 -13.08 -6.05 -3.39
CA ASN A 60 -12.51 -7.34 -3.06
C ASN A 60 -11.59 -7.22 -1.84
N LYS A 61 -12.06 -7.75 -0.70
CA LYS A 61 -11.34 -7.78 0.58
C LYS A 61 -10.09 -8.68 0.59
N ASN A 62 -9.90 -9.50 -0.43
CA ASN A 62 -8.75 -10.41 -0.53
C ASN A 62 -7.58 -9.79 -1.30
N LYS A 63 -7.79 -8.66 -1.98
CA LYS A 63 -6.74 -7.93 -2.73
C LYS A 63 -5.87 -7.06 -1.81
N THR A 64 -5.28 -7.69 -0.80
CA THR A 64 -4.36 -7.05 0.16
C THR A 64 -2.91 -7.42 -0.15
N ILE A 65 -1.96 -6.66 0.40
CA ILE A 65 -0.51 -6.93 0.24
C ILE A 65 -0.07 -8.29 0.83
N LYS A 66 -0.94 -8.94 1.65
CA LYS A 66 -0.67 -10.28 2.17
C LYS A 66 -0.29 -11.26 1.06
N SER A 67 -1.02 -11.22 -0.05
CA SER A 67 -0.81 -12.12 -1.19
C SER A 67 0.63 -12.07 -1.69
N VAL A 68 1.20 -10.87 -1.84
CA VAL A 68 2.58 -10.66 -2.28
C VAL A 68 3.62 -11.20 -1.28
N LEU A 69 3.28 -11.21 0.01
CA LEU A 69 4.22 -11.53 1.09
C LEU A 69 4.13 -12.97 1.58
N THR A 70 3.10 -13.72 1.16
CA THR A 70 2.79 -15.04 1.70
C THR A 70 2.61 -16.14 0.66
N GLU A 71 2.50 -15.79 -0.63
CA GLU A 71 2.31 -16.76 -1.70
C GLU A 71 3.65 -17.11 -2.37
N SER A 72 3.78 -18.37 -2.80
CA SER A 72 5.01 -18.91 -3.42
C SER A 72 5.30 -18.29 -4.79
N GLU A 73 4.27 -17.76 -5.46
CA GLU A 73 4.40 -16.98 -6.69
C GLU A 73 4.20 -15.50 -6.38
N LEU A 74 5.07 -14.65 -6.94
CA LEU A 74 4.96 -13.20 -6.80
C LEU A 74 3.72 -12.70 -7.54
N ILE A 75 2.64 -12.44 -6.80
CA ILE A 75 1.50 -11.69 -7.34
C ILE A 75 1.95 -10.27 -7.65
N LYS A 76 1.71 -9.84 -8.89
CA LYS A 76 1.99 -8.47 -9.32
C LYS A 76 1.07 -7.49 -8.60
N ILE A 77 1.64 -6.39 -8.09
CA ILE A 77 0.93 -5.34 -7.34
C ILE A 77 -0.29 -4.82 -8.10
N VAL A 78 -0.19 -4.69 -9.43
CA VAL A 78 -1.28 -4.23 -10.30
C VAL A 78 -2.58 -5.04 -10.12
N GLN A 79 -2.49 -6.32 -9.75
CA GLN A 79 -3.67 -7.18 -9.55
C GLN A 79 -4.43 -6.83 -8.26
N LEU A 80 -3.78 -6.17 -7.31
CA LEU A 80 -4.34 -5.79 -6.01
C LEU A 80 -5.01 -4.42 -6.03
N ILE A 81 -4.69 -3.59 -7.02
CA ILE A 81 -5.19 -2.23 -7.14
C ILE A 81 -6.70 -2.25 -7.40
N GLN A 82 -7.41 -1.39 -6.68
CA GLN A 82 -8.85 -1.17 -6.79
C GLN A 82 -9.15 0.32 -6.82
N SER A 83 -10.12 0.74 -7.61
CA SER A 83 -10.50 2.15 -7.66
C SER A 83 -11.31 2.57 -6.44
N THR A 84 -11.10 3.80 -6.00
CA THR A 84 -11.90 4.42 -4.93
C THR A 84 -13.09 5.17 -5.52
N LYS A 85 -13.92 5.76 -4.65
CA LYS A 85 -14.97 6.70 -5.06
C LYS A 85 -14.45 8.04 -5.59
N TYR A 86 -13.14 8.30 -5.49
CA TYR A 86 -12.51 9.54 -5.95
C TYR A 86 -11.70 9.30 -7.22
N LYS A 87 -11.85 10.18 -8.20
CA LYS A 87 -11.02 10.20 -9.41
C LYS A 87 -9.54 10.37 -9.04
N ASN A 88 -8.68 9.71 -9.80
CA ASN A 88 -7.21 9.73 -9.64
C ASN A 88 -6.71 9.17 -8.30
N ILE A 89 -7.55 8.46 -7.54
CA ILE A 89 -7.13 7.76 -6.32
C ILE A 89 -7.52 6.29 -6.44
N ASP A 90 -6.51 5.45 -6.53
CA ASP A 90 -6.65 4.00 -6.38
C ASP A 90 -6.12 3.54 -5.02
N ILE A 91 -6.45 2.32 -4.65
CA ILE A 91 -6.09 1.74 -3.35
C ILE A 91 -5.75 0.26 -3.45
N ILE A 92 -4.69 -0.16 -2.76
CA ILE A 92 -4.49 -1.53 -2.28
C ILE A 92 -5.09 -1.58 -0.88
N VAL A 93 -6.06 -2.47 -0.70
CA VAL A 93 -6.91 -2.45 0.49
C VAL A 93 -6.23 -3.11 1.69
N GLY A 94 -6.60 -2.61 2.87
CA GLY A 94 -6.25 -3.20 4.15
C GLY A 94 -7.24 -4.27 4.56
N GLY A 95 -7.02 -4.88 5.72
CA GLY A 95 -7.92 -5.88 6.27
C GLY A 95 -7.24 -6.79 7.29
N GLU A 96 -8.07 -7.50 8.06
CA GLU A 96 -7.63 -8.37 9.15
C GLU A 96 -6.56 -9.39 8.73
N GLN A 97 -6.53 -9.79 7.45
CA GLN A 97 -5.52 -10.73 6.96
C GLN A 97 -4.08 -10.19 7.09
N LEU A 98 -3.90 -8.86 7.21
CA LEU A 98 -2.61 -8.22 7.48
C LEU A 98 -2.05 -8.55 8.87
N ASN A 99 -2.87 -8.98 9.83
CA ASN A 99 -2.37 -9.43 11.15
C ASN A 99 -1.37 -10.59 11.03
N LYS A 100 -1.49 -11.41 9.98
CA LYS A 100 -0.58 -12.54 9.73
C LYS A 100 0.70 -12.11 9.02
N VAL A 101 0.65 -11.00 8.28
CA VAL A 101 1.77 -10.51 7.47
C VAL A 101 2.94 -10.08 8.34
N SER A 102 2.67 -9.30 9.40
CA SER A 102 3.72 -8.85 10.32
C SER A 102 4.44 -10.02 10.99
N ALA A 103 3.69 -11.06 11.39
CA ALA A 103 4.28 -12.28 11.94
C ALA A 103 5.18 -13.01 10.92
N ILE A 104 4.71 -13.17 9.68
CA ILE A 104 5.47 -13.85 8.61
C ILE A 104 6.73 -13.06 8.24
N LEU A 105 6.63 -11.74 8.12
CA LEU A 105 7.79 -10.90 7.83
C LEU A 105 8.87 -11.04 8.90
N ASN A 106 8.48 -11.05 10.17
CA ASN A 106 9.43 -11.22 11.28
C ASN A 106 10.07 -12.61 11.33
N LEU A 107 9.34 -13.66 10.89
CA LEU A 107 9.85 -15.04 10.86
C LEU A 107 10.80 -15.29 9.69
N ASN A 108 10.42 -14.84 8.49
CA ASN A 108 11.15 -15.14 7.26
C ASN A 108 12.28 -14.14 6.97
N TYR A 109 12.19 -12.91 7.51
CA TYR A 109 13.06 -11.79 7.17
C TYR A 109 13.53 -11.07 8.44
N SER A 110 14.20 -11.84 9.28
CA SER A 110 14.60 -11.41 10.63
C SER A 110 15.78 -10.44 10.67
N ASN A 111 16.51 -10.27 9.55
CA ASN A 111 17.62 -9.32 9.46
C ASN A 111 17.34 -8.20 8.42
N GLU A 112 17.98 -7.05 8.61
CA GLU A 112 17.79 -5.86 7.75
C GLU A 112 18.18 -6.10 6.29
N LYS A 113 19.16 -6.98 6.02
CA LYS A 113 19.60 -7.27 4.65
C LYS A 113 18.51 -7.97 3.85
N ASP A 114 17.84 -8.95 4.46
CA ASP A 114 16.76 -9.69 3.81
C ASP A 114 15.55 -8.79 3.57
N GLN A 115 15.25 -7.89 4.52
CA GLN A 115 14.17 -6.90 4.36
C GLN A 115 14.41 -5.97 3.18
N HIS A 116 15.63 -5.42 3.04
CA HIS A 116 15.98 -4.57 1.90
C HIS A 116 15.91 -5.30 0.56
N LEU A 117 16.33 -6.56 0.50
CA LEU A 117 16.28 -7.35 -0.73
C LEU A 117 14.84 -7.52 -1.24
N ILE A 118 13.88 -7.72 -0.34
CA ILE A 118 12.45 -7.86 -0.71
C ILE A 118 11.90 -6.52 -1.14
N GLU A 119 12.21 -5.44 -0.43
CA GLU A 119 11.78 -4.09 -0.81
C GLU A 119 12.25 -3.73 -2.22
N ASP A 120 13.51 -4.05 -2.53
CA ASP A 120 14.08 -3.84 -3.85
C ASP A 120 13.44 -4.74 -4.91
N THR A 121 13.29 -6.03 -4.63
CA THR A 121 12.66 -6.97 -5.56
C THR A 121 11.21 -6.58 -5.84
N LEU A 122 10.46 -6.24 -4.80
CA LEU A 122 9.06 -5.81 -4.90
C LEU A 122 8.92 -4.57 -5.77
N TYR A 123 9.79 -3.57 -5.57
CA TYR A 123 9.75 -2.37 -6.40
C TYR A 123 10.15 -2.67 -7.83
N MET A 124 11.27 -3.37 -8.07
CA MET A 124 11.78 -3.64 -9.42
C MET A 124 10.79 -4.46 -10.27
N GLU A 125 10.13 -5.45 -9.68
CA GLU A 125 9.09 -6.26 -10.33
C GLU A 125 7.85 -5.43 -10.71
N ASN A 126 7.61 -4.32 -10.00
CA ASN A 126 6.41 -3.50 -10.11
C ASN A 126 6.71 -2.03 -10.46
N GLU A 127 7.91 -1.72 -10.94
CA GLU A 127 8.40 -0.35 -11.17
C GLU A 127 7.45 0.40 -12.11
N LYS A 128 7.09 -0.22 -13.24
CA LYS A 128 6.14 0.36 -14.21
C LYS A 128 4.75 0.63 -13.62
N THR A 129 4.33 -0.14 -12.61
CA THR A 129 3.06 0.09 -11.93
C THR A 129 3.18 1.27 -10.97
N PHE A 130 4.22 1.31 -10.14
CA PHE A 130 4.44 2.41 -9.20
C PHE A 130 4.71 3.73 -9.93
N ASP A 131 5.56 3.72 -10.96
CA ASP A 131 5.89 4.89 -11.78
C ASP A 131 4.72 5.35 -12.67
N GLY A 132 3.61 4.59 -12.72
CA GLY A 132 2.35 5.05 -13.31
C GLY A 132 1.58 6.04 -12.43
N TYR A 133 2.02 6.21 -11.18
CA TYR A 133 1.50 7.17 -10.20
C TYR A 133 2.53 8.30 -9.97
N ASP A 134 2.04 9.48 -9.57
CA ASP A 134 2.79 10.73 -9.53
C ASP A 134 3.26 11.11 -8.11
#